data_AF-A0A382KQW9-F1
#
_entry.id   AF-A0A382KQW9-F1
#
_cell.length_a   1.000
_cell.length_b   1.000
_cell.length_c   1.000
_cell.angle_alpha   90.00
_cell.angle_beta   90.00
_cell.angle_gamma   90.00
#
_symmetry.space_group_name_H-M   'P 1'
#
loop_
_entity.id
_entity.type
_entity.pdbx_description
1 polymer ?
#
loop_
_entity_poly.entity_id
_entity_poly.type
_entity_poly.pdbx_seq_one_letter_code
_entity_poly.pdbx_strand_id
1 'polypeptide(L)'
;IETVVISTQHNPDISNKKMRVEITEEVINKIIPDRLRSQKMKIHINPTGKFVIGGPHGDCGLTGRKIIVDTYGGFSRHGGGAFSGKDPSKVDRSAAYMARYIAKNLVAAGTADRLEVQLAYAIGVADPVSVFVETFGTHKIDPSAFENLIRDNFDLKPAGIIKTLDLLKPRYSPTAAYGHFGRKEASFTWERTDKVQFIKKYAGL
;
A
#
# COMPACT_ATOMS: atom_id res chain seq x y z
N ILE A 1 -16.33 11.06 -5.90
CA ILE A 1 -16.75 9.75 -5.36
C ILE A 1 -18.20 9.56 -5.73
N GLU A 2 -18.51 8.52 -6.48
CA GLU A 2 -19.86 8.25 -6.98
C GLU A 2 -20.64 7.29 -6.07
N THR A 3 -19.97 6.30 -5.48
CA THR A 3 -20.62 5.28 -4.66
C THR A 3 -19.74 4.92 -3.48
N VAL A 4 -20.37 4.76 -2.30
CA VAL A 4 -19.76 4.23 -1.08
C VAL A 4 -20.55 3.00 -0.66
N VAL A 5 -19.83 1.92 -0.35
CA VAL A 5 -20.40 0.67 0.17
C VAL A 5 -19.76 0.37 1.52
N ILE A 6 -20.58 0.18 2.55
CA ILE A 6 -20.15 -0.28 3.86
C ILE A 6 -21.04 -1.46 4.27
N SER A 7 -20.39 -2.58 4.58
CA SER A 7 -21.02 -3.70 5.27
C SER A 7 -20.34 -3.87 6.61
N THR A 8 -21.09 -3.74 7.71
CA THR A 8 -20.57 -3.90 9.06
C THR A 8 -21.41 -4.89 9.85
N GLN A 9 -20.74 -5.74 10.62
CA GLN A 9 -21.40 -6.61 11.58
C GLN A 9 -22.04 -5.75 12.68
N HIS A 10 -23.19 -6.16 13.20
CA HIS A 10 -23.92 -5.38 14.20
C HIS A 10 -24.68 -6.24 15.21
N ASN A 11 -25.00 -5.65 16.37
CA ASN A 11 -25.90 -6.23 17.35
C ASN A 11 -27.30 -6.44 16.73
N PRO A 12 -28.01 -7.56 16.97
CA PRO A 12 -29.33 -7.82 16.39
C PRO A 12 -30.41 -6.76 16.71
N ASP A 13 -30.24 -5.99 17.78
CA ASP A 13 -31.24 -5.05 18.29
C ASP A 13 -31.18 -3.66 17.61
N ILE A 14 -30.10 -3.35 16.89
CA ILE A 14 -30.03 -2.09 16.14
C ILE A 14 -30.85 -2.17 14.85
N SER A 15 -31.68 -1.16 14.60
CA SER A 15 -32.45 -1.05 13.36
C SER A 15 -31.58 -0.58 12.19
N ASN A 16 -31.86 -1.08 10.98
CA ASN A 16 -31.19 -0.65 9.76
C ASN A 16 -31.29 0.88 9.54
N LYS A 17 -32.41 1.49 9.92
CA LYS A 17 -32.59 2.95 9.83
C LYS A 17 -31.59 3.69 10.71
N LYS A 18 -31.46 3.29 11.98
CA LYS A 18 -30.52 3.90 12.92
C LYS A 18 -29.07 3.72 12.45
N MET A 19 -28.72 2.50 12.09
CA MET A 19 -27.38 2.15 11.58
C MET A 19 -27.01 2.95 10.32
N ARG A 20 -27.95 3.14 9.40
CA ARG A 20 -27.72 3.94 8.19
C ARG A 20 -27.37 5.39 8.52
N VAL A 21 -28.07 6.00 9.47
CA VAL A 21 -27.80 7.38 9.91
C VAL A 21 -26.42 7.44 10.57
N GLU A 22 -26.19 6.59 11.58
CA GLU A 22 -24.94 6.62 12.35
C GLU A 22 -23.70 6.34 11.49
N ILE A 23 -23.72 5.34 10.60
CA ILE A 23 -22.59 5.08 9.70
C ILE A 23 -22.37 6.23 8.71
N THR A 24 -23.45 6.86 8.24
CA THR A 24 -23.31 8.00 7.32
C THR A 24 -22.65 9.18 8.05
N GLU A 25 -23.12 9.52 9.25
CA GLU A 25 -22.64 10.68 10.01
C GLU A 25 -21.26 10.45 10.64
N GLU A 26 -21.09 9.31 11.32
CA GLU A 26 -19.93 9.05 12.17
C GLU A 26 -18.77 8.40 11.41
N VAL A 27 -19.01 7.80 10.24
CA VAL A 27 -17.96 7.14 9.44
C VAL A 27 -17.77 7.82 8.10
N ILE A 28 -18.81 7.83 7.24
CA ILE A 28 -18.66 8.34 5.86
C ILE A 28 -18.38 9.84 5.89
N ASN A 29 -19.16 10.61 6.65
CA ASN A 29 -19.06 12.06 6.62
C ASN A 29 -17.78 12.59 7.27
N LYS A 30 -17.29 11.90 8.31
CA LYS A 30 -16.02 12.26 8.99
C LYS A 30 -14.79 11.95 8.15
N ILE A 31 -14.86 10.95 7.26
CA ILE A 31 -13.70 10.50 6.47
C ILE A 31 -13.68 11.09 5.07
N ILE A 32 -14.83 11.24 4.41
CA ILE A 32 -14.90 11.71 3.02
C ILE A 32 -15.27 13.19 2.99
N PRO A 33 -14.38 14.12 2.61
CA PRO A 33 -14.70 15.54 2.53
C PRO A 33 -15.76 15.84 1.46
N ASP A 34 -16.61 16.84 1.69
CA ASP A 34 -17.71 17.21 0.79
C ASP A 34 -17.24 17.48 -0.65
N ARG A 35 -16.08 18.14 -0.82
CA ARG A 35 -15.48 18.43 -2.13
C ARG A 35 -15.19 17.19 -2.99
N LEU A 36 -15.08 16.00 -2.37
CA LEU A 36 -14.84 14.74 -3.08
C LEU A 36 -16.12 13.96 -3.36
N ARG A 37 -17.29 14.42 -2.88
CA ARG A 37 -18.57 13.72 -3.05
C ARG A 37 -19.27 14.20 -4.31
N SER A 38 -19.72 13.24 -5.13
CA SER A 38 -20.66 13.57 -6.21
C SER A 38 -21.98 14.08 -5.62
N GLN A 39 -22.63 15.03 -6.28
CA GLN A 39 -23.99 15.47 -5.90
C GLN A 39 -24.99 14.30 -5.88
N LYS A 40 -24.73 13.25 -6.67
CA LYS A 40 -25.56 12.03 -6.77
C LYS A 40 -24.90 10.83 -6.10
N MET A 41 -24.07 11.03 -5.08
CA MET A 41 -23.34 9.95 -4.42
C MET A 41 -24.29 8.91 -3.83
N LYS A 42 -24.12 7.64 -4.22
CA LYS A 42 -24.90 6.51 -3.71
C LYS A 42 -24.25 5.95 -2.45
N ILE A 43 -25.05 5.71 -1.40
CA ILE A 43 -24.58 5.13 -0.15
C ILE A 43 -25.33 3.81 0.11
N HIS A 44 -24.59 2.70 0.01
CA HIS A 44 -25.06 1.35 0.34
C HIS A 44 -24.50 0.95 1.71
N ILE A 45 -25.38 0.83 2.70
CA ILE A 45 -25.04 0.39 4.05
C ILE A 45 -25.81 -0.90 4.32
N ASN A 46 -25.09 -1.98 4.59
CA ASN A 46 -25.62 -3.34 4.77
C ASN A 46 -26.73 -3.68 3.74
N PRO A 47 -26.42 -3.71 2.43
CA PRO A 47 -27.45 -3.84 1.38
C PRO A 47 -28.24 -5.16 1.44
N THR A 48 -27.69 -6.19 2.09
CA THR A 48 -28.36 -7.48 2.33
C THR A 48 -29.31 -7.45 3.53
N GLY A 49 -29.40 -6.33 4.25
CA GLY A 49 -30.19 -6.20 5.47
C GLY A 49 -29.39 -6.49 6.73
N LYS A 50 -29.66 -7.64 7.37
CA LYS A 50 -29.02 -7.99 8.65
C LYS A 50 -27.65 -8.63 8.44
N PHE A 51 -26.67 -8.19 9.21
CA PHE A 51 -25.33 -8.78 9.29
C PHE A 51 -24.95 -8.99 10.75
N VAL A 52 -25.57 -9.98 11.40
CA VAL A 52 -25.37 -10.28 12.83
C VAL A 52 -24.27 -11.32 13.03
N ILE A 53 -24.29 -12.38 12.20
CA ILE A 53 -23.27 -13.44 12.22
C ILE A 53 -22.11 -13.01 11.31
N GLY A 54 -20.89 -13.07 11.82
CA GLY A 54 -19.69 -12.63 11.11
C GLY A 54 -18.42 -13.20 11.73
N GLY A 55 -17.27 -12.69 11.29
CA GLY A 55 -15.97 -13.23 11.68
C GLY A 55 -15.75 -14.67 11.18
N PRO A 56 -14.80 -15.41 11.78
CA PRO A 56 -14.47 -16.78 11.37
C PRO A 56 -15.64 -17.78 11.42
N HIS A 57 -16.68 -17.48 12.20
CA HIS A 57 -17.89 -18.30 12.25
C HIS A 57 -18.71 -18.21 10.95
N GLY A 58 -18.72 -17.05 10.28
CA GLY A 58 -19.47 -16.82 9.06
C GLY A 58 -18.66 -17.03 7.77
N ASP A 59 -17.35 -16.79 7.80
CA ASP A 59 -16.47 -16.93 6.64
C ASP A 59 -15.04 -17.29 7.09
N CYS A 60 -14.45 -18.31 6.45
CA CYS A 60 -13.12 -18.79 6.80
C CYS A 60 -12.04 -17.80 6.31
N GLY A 61 -11.24 -17.29 7.25
CA GLY A 61 -10.11 -16.41 6.95
C GLY A 61 -8.80 -17.17 6.78
N LEU A 62 -8.00 -16.79 5.78
CA LEU A 62 -6.63 -17.29 5.61
C LEU A 62 -5.65 -16.13 5.40
N THR A 63 -4.44 -16.27 5.93
CA THR A 63 -3.33 -15.33 5.72
C THR A 63 -3.05 -15.15 4.22
N GLY A 64 -2.84 -13.90 3.78
CA GLY A 64 -2.51 -13.60 2.38
C GLY A 64 -3.70 -13.59 1.41
N ARG A 65 -4.94 -13.59 1.90
CA ARG A 65 -6.15 -13.47 1.04
C ARG A 65 -6.66 -12.04 0.87
N LYS A 66 -5.83 -11.04 1.20
CA LYS A 66 -6.15 -9.60 1.11
C LYS A 66 -5.00 -8.77 0.51
N ILE A 67 -4.11 -9.37 -0.28
CA ILE A 67 -2.90 -8.72 -0.83
C ILE A 67 -3.17 -7.42 -1.61
N ILE A 68 -4.31 -7.30 -2.30
CA ILE A 68 -4.66 -6.06 -3.01
C ILE A 68 -5.15 -4.97 -2.04
N VAL A 69 -5.82 -5.34 -0.94
CA VAL A 69 -6.20 -4.44 0.14
C VAL A 69 -4.95 -3.99 0.93
N ASP A 70 -3.98 -4.89 1.11
CA ASP A 70 -2.72 -4.59 1.79
C ASP A 70 -1.84 -3.59 1.03
N THR A 71 -2.06 -3.43 -0.28
CA THR A 71 -1.20 -2.66 -1.17
C THR A 71 -1.88 -1.43 -1.76
N TYR A 72 -2.28 -1.48 -3.04
CA TYR A 72 -2.64 -0.29 -3.83
C TYR A 72 -4.09 -0.32 -4.32
N GLY A 73 -4.95 -1.19 -3.77
CA GLY A 73 -6.38 -1.22 -4.09
C GLY A 73 -6.69 -1.48 -5.56
N GLY A 74 -5.79 -2.14 -6.28
CA GLY A 74 -5.93 -2.45 -7.71
C GLY A 74 -5.38 -1.37 -8.65
N PHE A 75 -4.88 -0.25 -8.13
CA PHE A 75 -4.23 0.78 -8.96
C PHE A 75 -2.92 0.28 -9.57
N SER A 76 -2.18 -0.56 -8.84
CA SER A 76 -0.88 -1.06 -9.27
C SER A 76 -0.85 -2.58 -9.40
N ARG A 77 0.05 -3.06 -10.25
CA ARG A 77 0.31 -4.49 -10.48
C ARG A 77 0.89 -5.13 -9.21
N HIS A 78 0.56 -6.40 -8.98
CA HIS A 78 1.00 -7.15 -7.79
C HIS A 78 1.70 -8.45 -8.17
N GLY A 79 2.86 -8.73 -7.57
CA GLY A 79 3.66 -9.94 -7.85
C GLY A 79 3.18 -11.23 -7.18
N GLY A 80 1.92 -11.28 -6.69
CA GLY A 80 1.32 -12.45 -6.03
C GLY A 80 1.74 -12.74 -4.57
N GLY A 81 2.91 -12.33 -4.10
CA GLY A 81 3.41 -12.67 -2.76
C GLY A 81 2.68 -11.98 -1.59
N ALA A 82 2.17 -12.75 -0.62
CA ALA A 82 1.58 -12.20 0.61
C ALA A 82 2.64 -11.63 1.58
N PHE A 83 2.23 -10.72 2.48
CA PHE A 83 3.13 -10.12 3.46
C PHE A 83 3.09 -10.77 4.84
N SER A 84 1.93 -10.84 5.49
CA SER A 84 1.77 -11.30 6.89
C SER A 84 2.31 -12.73 7.11
N GLY A 85 2.95 -12.96 8.26
CA GLY A 85 3.57 -14.25 8.61
C GLY A 85 4.99 -14.49 8.08
N LYS A 86 5.56 -13.56 7.30
CA LYS A 86 6.91 -13.70 6.71
C LYS A 86 7.93 -12.79 7.40
N ASP A 87 9.09 -13.33 7.75
CA ASP A 87 10.22 -12.51 8.19
C ASP A 87 10.88 -11.76 7.00
N PRO A 88 11.73 -10.76 7.26
CA PRO A 88 12.28 -9.89 6.23
C PRO A 88 13.20 -10.55 5.20
N SER A 89 13.65 -11.80 5.42
CA SER A 89 14.42 -12.54 4.42
C SER A 89 13.57 -12.93 3.20
N LYS A 90 12.24 -12.86 3.32
CA LYS A 90 11.29 -13.23 2.27
C LYS A 90 11.01 -12.00 1.42
N VAL A 91 11.56 -12.00 0.21
CA VAL A 91 11.50 -10.87 -0.73
C VAL A 91 10.07 -10.45 -1.08
N ASP A 92 9.09 -11.35 -0.99
CA ASP A 92 7.66 -11.01 -1.10
C ASP A 92 7.27 -9.81 -0.22
N ARG A 93 7.83 -9.70 0.99
CA ARG A 93 7.60 -8.57 1.89
C ARG A 93 8.68 -7.50 1.72
N SER A 94 9.95 -7.87 1.87
CA SER A 94 11.03 -6.89 1.96
C SER A 94 11.24 -6.14 0.65
N ALA A 95 11.21 -6.81 -0.50
CA ALA A 95 11.35 -6.16 -1.79
C ALA A 95 10.11 -5.32 -2.15
N ALA A 96 8.90 -5.76 -1.78
CA ALA A 96 7.69 -4.94 -1.95
C ALA A 96 7.78 -3.63 -1.14
N TYR A 97 8.29 -3.69 0.09
CA TYR A 97 8.55 -2.50 0.91
C TYR A 97 9.65 -1.61 0.31
N MET A 98 10.72 -2.20 -0.22
CA MET A 98 11.77 -1.45 -0.90
C MET A 98 11.24 -0.76 -2.17
N ALA A 99 10.44 -1.46 -2.98
CA ALA A 99 9.80 -0.88 -4.17
C ALA A 99 8.90 0.31 -3.80
N ARG A 100 8.09 0.19 -2.73
CA ARG A 100 7.32 1.32 -2.18
C ARG A 100 8.21 2.48 -1.78
N TYR A 101 9.29 2.21 -1.04
CA TYR A 101 10.23 3.22 -0.56
C TYR A 101 10.89 3.97 -1.72
N ILE A 102 11.37 3.25 -2.74
CA ILE A 102 11.95 3.82 -3.96
C ILE A 102 10.93 4.70 -4.67
N ALA A 103 9.75 4.15 -4.98
CA ALA A 103 8.71 4.86 -5.73
C ALA A 103 8.28 6.16 -5.01
N LYS A 104 8.10 6.07 -3.69
CA LYS A 104 7.73 7.22 -2.86
C LYS A 104 8.81 8.30 -2.88
N ASN A 105 10.09 7.92 -2.76
CA ASN A 105 11.20 8.87 -2.78
C ASN A 105 11.38 9.55 -4.14
N LEU A 106 11.25 8.80 -5.24
CA LEU A 106 11.33 9.34 -6.60
C LEU A 106 10.21 10.36 -6.87
N VAL A 107 8.96 10.01 -6.57
CA VAL A 107 7.82 10.94 -6.72
C VAL A 107 7.98 12.16 -5.80
N ALA A 108 8.37 11.97 -4.54
CA ALA A 108 8.61 13.08 -3.61
C ALA A 108 9.79 13.98 -4.02
N ALA A 109 10.77 13.44 -4.76
CA ALA A 109 11.84 14.21 -5.36
C ALA A 109 11.41 14.99 -6.61
N GLY A 110 10.23 14.71 -7.15
CA GLY A 110 9.71 15.36 -8.35
C GLY A 110 10.28 14.76 -9.63
N THR A 111 10.77 13.52 -9.63
CA THR A 111 11.25 12.88 -10.86
C THR A 111 10.10 12.42 -11.75
N ALA A 112 8.91 12.19 -11.19
CA ALA A 112 7.66 11.92 -11.91
C ALA A 112 6.44 12.23 -11.03
N ASP A 113 5.26 12.39 -11.63
CA ASP A 113 4.00 12.56 -10.86
C ASP A 113 3.44 11.22 -10.37
N ARG A 114 3.66 10.13 -11.13
CA ARG A 114 3.36 8.76 -10.74
C ARG A 114 4.35 7.79 -11.37
N LEU A 115 4.67 6.71 -10.66
CA LEU A 115 5.44 5.62 -11.22
C LEU A 115 5.22 4.31 -10.47
N GLU A 116 5.57 3.21 -11.13
CA GLU A 116 5.64 1.86 -10.58
C GLU A 116 7.07 1.33 -10.64
N VAL A 117 7.46 0.58 -9.62
CA VAL A 117 8.74 -0.13 -9.56
C VAL A 117 8.46 -1.62 -9.42
N GLN A 118 9.04 -2.42 -10.30
CA GLN A 118 9.02 -3.88 -10.23
C GLN A 118 10.43 -4.39 -9.89
N LEU A 119 10.50 -5.32 -8.94
CA LEU A 119 11.72 -6.05 -8.58
C LEU A 119 11.43 -7.54 -8.66
N ALA A 120 12.32 -8.31 -9.30
CA ALA A 120 12.23 -9.78 -9.34
C ALA A 120 13.54 -10.42 -8.87
N TYR A 121 13.44 -11.58 -8.24
CA TYR A 121 14.58 -12.33 -7.69
C TYR A 121 14.50 -13.80 -8.08
N ALA A 122 15.66 -14.41 -8.28
CA ALA A 122 15.80 -15.87 -8.33
C ALA A 122 16.20 -16.40 -6.95
N ILE A 123 15.68 -17.56 -6.56
CA ILE A 123 16.02 -18.17 -5.27
C ILE A 123 17.54 -18.42 -5.17
N GLY A 124 18.15 -17.99 -4.06
CA GLY A 124 19.61 -18.13 -3.84
C GLY A 124 20.48 -17.07 -4.53
N VAL A 125 19.90 -16.18 -5.35
CA VAL A 125 20.63 -15.08 -5.99
C VAL A 125 20.37 -13.78 -5.21
N ALA A 126 21.44 -13.12 -4.77
CA ALA A 126 21.34 -11.90 -3.96
C ALA A 126 20.84 -10.69 -4.76
N ASP A 127 21.38 -10.52 -5.97
CA ASP A 127 21.00 -9.42 -6.85
C ASP A 127 19.65 -9.69 -7.55
N PRO A 128 18.83 -8.65 -7.76
CA PRO A 128 17.57 -8.81 -8.49
C PRO A 128 17.85 -9.18 -9.96
N VAL A 129 17.09 -10.15 -10.48
CA VAL A 129 17.15 -10.54 -11.90
C VAL A 129 16.52 -9.49 -12.80
N SER A 130 15.59 -8.68 -12.28
CA SER A 130 15.05 -7.52 -12.99
C SER A 130 14.72 -6.37 -12.04
N VAL A 131 14.91 -5.16 -12.57
CA VAL A 131 14.45 -3.88 -12.02
C VAL A 131 13.78 -3.19 -13.21
N PHE A 132 12.52 -2.81 -13.06
CA PHE A 132 11.76 -2.14 -14.11
C PHE A 132 10.98 -0.98 -13.54
N VAL A 133 10.88 0.11 -14.30
CA VAL A 133 10.15 1.33 -13.91
C VAL A 133 9.17 1.75 -15.00
N GLU A 134 7.92 1.96 -14.62
CA GLU A 134 6.88 2.52 -15.48
C GLU A 134 6.47 3.89 -14.92
N THR A 135 6.57 4.95 -15.72
CA THR A 135 6.28 6.34 -15.30
C THR A 135 4.95 6.86 -15.84
N PHE A 136 4.27 6.07 -16.67
CA PHE A 136 3.00 6.39 -17.31
C PHE A 136 3.00 7.74 -18.02
N GLY A 137 4.15 8.09 -18.64
CA GLY A 137 4.36 9.36 -19.33
C GLY A 137 4.51 10.59 -18.43
N THR A 138 4.67 10.42 -17.12
CA THR A 138 4.74 11.55 -16.16
C THR A 138 6.15 11.87 -15.67
N HIS A 139 7.17 11.29 -16.28
CA HIS A 139 8.56 11.56 -15.95
C HIS A 139 8.94 13.02 -16.24
N LYS A 140 9.82 13.56 -15.40
CA LYS A 140 10.39 14.91 -15.51
C LYS A 140 11.91 14.88 -15.73
N ILE A 141 12.46 13.67 -15.84
CA ILE A 141 13.85 13.36 -16.15
C ILE A 141 13.86 12.27 -17.22
N ASP A 142 15.02 12.00 -17.80
CA ASP A 142 15.17 10.96 -18.82
C ASP A 142 14.63 9.60 -18.30
N PRO A 143 13.64 8.99 -18.98
CA PRO A 143 13.10 7.68 -18.62
C PRO A 143 14.17 6.60 -18.47
N SER A 144 15.21 6.64 -19.32
CA SER A 144 16.28 5.65 -19.32
C SER A 144 17.16 5.72 -18.07
N ALA A 145 17.14 6.85 -17.36
CA ALA A 145 17.94 7.05 -16.14
C ALA A 145 17.35 6.38 -14.91
N PHE A 146 16.05 6.04 -14.89
CA PHE A 146 15.37 5.54 -13.69
C PHE A 146 15.94 4.21 -13.19
N GLU A 147 16.17 3.24 -14.07
CA GLU A 147 16.68 1.93 -13.68
C GLU A 147 18.10 2.03 -13.13
N ASN A 148 18.98 2.80 -13.78
CA ASN A 148 20.34 3.04 -13.31
C ASN A 148 20.36 3.79 -11.98
N LEU A 149 19.54 4.85 -11.85
CA LEU A 149 19.38 5.57 -10.59
C LEU A 149 18.99 4.60 -9.46
N ILE A 150 18.06 3.68 -9.71
CA ILE A 150 17.66 2.70 -8.70
C ILE A 150 18.82 1.74 -8.37
N ARG A 151 19.43 1.13 -9.38
CA ARG A 151 20.49 0.12 -9.21
C ARG A 151 21.72 0.68 -8.51
N ASP A 152 22.10 1.92 -8.81
CA ASP A 152 23.32 2.53 -8.31
C ASP A 152 23.17 3.08 -6.88
N ASN A 153 21.93 3.38 -6.46
CA ASN A 153 21.69 4.19 -5.25
C ASN A 153 20.87 3.50 -4.15
N PHE A 154 20.29 2.34 -4.45
CA PHE A 154 19.56 1.52 -3.49
C PHE A 154 20.17 0.12 -3.43
N ASP A 155 20.48 -0.34 -2.22
CA ASP A 155 20.95 -1.72 -2.01
C ASP A 155 19.75 -2.68 -2.08
N LEU A 156 19.56 -3.29 -3.25
CA LEU A 156 18.45 -4.19 -3.55
C LEU A 156 18.68 -5.63 -3.10
N LYS A 157 19.85 -5.96 -2.55
CA LYS A 157 20.08 -7.31 -2.01
C LYS A 157 19.19 -7.51 -0.78
N PRO A 158 18.65 -8.70 -0.51
CA PRO A 158 17.79 -8.92 0.65
C PRO A 158 18.38 -8.41 1.98
N ALA A 159 19.68 -8.64 2.23
CA ALA A 159 20.37 -8.12 3.41
C ALA A 159 20.49 -6.57 3.41
N GLY A 160 20.73 -5.99 2.24
CA GLY A 160 20.77 -4.54 2.02
C GLY A 160 19.43 -3.86 2.28
N ILE A 161 18.34 -4.47 1.82
CA ILE A 161 16.97 -4.03 2.09
C ILE A 161 16.67 -4.08 3.59
N ILE A 162 17.01 -5.19 4.23
CA ILE A 162 16.82 -5.37 5.68
C ILE A 162 17.54 -4.29 6.48
N LYS A 163 18.80 -3.99 6.12
CA LYS A 163 19.60 -2.94 6.75
C LYS A 163 19.01 -1.55 6.50
N THR A 164 18.71 -1.22 5.24
CA THR A 164 18.20 0.10 4.82
C THR A 164 16.88 0.44 5.51
N LEU A 165 15.96 -0.53 5.57
CA LEU A 165 14.65 -0.36 6.15
C LEU A 165 14.57 -0.82 7.62
N ASP A 166 15.70 -1.21 8.22
CA ASP A 166 15.78 -1.57 9.65
C ASP A 166 14.73 -2.65 10.02
N LEU A 167 14.66 -3.72 9.24
CA LEU A 167 13.53 -4.66 9.29
C LEU A 167 13.63 -5.70 10.43
N LEU A 168 14.76 -5.89 11.10
CA LEU A 168 14.88 -6.88 12.18
C LEU A 168 14.30 -6.37 13.52
N LYS A 169 13.03 -5.97 13.51
CA LYS A 169 12.30 -5.43 14.67
C LYS A 169 10.87 -6.00 14.75
N PRO A 170 10.35 -6.29 15.96
CA PRO A 170 9.00 -6.85 16.14
C PRO A 170 7.92 -5.75 16.02
N ARG A 171 7.72 -5.21 14.81
CA ARG A 171 6.84 -4.04 14.57
C ARG A 171 5.86 -4.20 13.41
N TYR A 172 5.53 -5.45 13.06
CA TYR A 172 4.69 -5.77 11.90
C TYR A 172 3.20 -5.90 12.19
N SER A 173 2.79 -6.09 13.45
CA SER A 173 1.38 -6.26 13.77
C SER A 173 0.49 -5.12 13.26
N PRO A 174 0.89 -3.84 13.35
CA PRO A 174 0.08 -2.73 12.83
C PRO A 174 -0.10 -2.75 11.31
N THR A 175 0.76 -3.45 10.55
CA THR A 175 0.64 -3.50 9.08
C THR A 175 -0.46 -4.45 8.62
N ALA A 176 -0.84 -5.43 9.45
CA ALA A 176 -1.72 -6.55 9.07
C ALA A 176 -3.20 -6.17 8.89
N ALA A 177 -3.55 -4.90 9.14
CA ALA A 177 -4.85 -4.31 8.84
C ALA A 177 -4.67 -2.86 8.39
N TYR A 178 -5.62 -2.35 7.60
CA TYR A 178 -5.63 -0.96 7.09
C TYR A 178 -4.48 -0.62 6.14
N GLY A 179 -3.89 -1.63 5.49
CA GLY A 179 -2.86 -1.46 4.46
C GLY A 179 -1.45 -1.29 5.02
N HIS A 180 -0.48 -1.82 4.26
CA HIS A 180 0.95 -1.72 4.57
C HIS A 180 1.56 -0.39 4.11
N PHE A 181 0.91 0.31 3.18
CA PHE A 181 1.44 1.50 2.52
C PHE A 181 0.55 2.73 2.75
N GLY A 182 1.15 3.92 2.67
CA GLY A 182 0.46 5.21 2.77
C GLY A 182 0.26 5.75 4.20
N ARG A 183 0.57 4.95 5.22
CA ARG A 183 0.52 5.34 6.64
C ARG A 183 1.89 5.87 7.11
N LYS A 184 1.90 6.84 8.03
CA LYS A 184 3.12 7.55 8.48
C LYS A 184 3.57 7.14 9.90
N GLU A 185 3.26 5.92 10.31
CA GLU A 185 3.72 5.40 11.59
C GLU A 185 5.24 5.31 11.62
N ALA A 186 5.86 5.62 12.76
CA ALA A 186 7.32 5.61 12.90
C ALA A 186 7.94 4.23 12.63
N SER A 187 7.16 3.16 12.79
CA SER A 187 7.55 1.78 12.49
C SER A 187 7.63 1.48 11.00
N PHE A 188 7.00 2.28 10.13
CA PHE A 188 6.89 2.03 8.69
C PHE A 188 8.02 2.75 7.95
N THR A 189 9.21 2.21 8.12
CA THR A 189 10.46 2.77 7.60
C THR A 189 10.50 2.93 6.08
N TRP A 190 9.73 2.12 5.35
CA TRP A 190 9.55 2.23 3.89
C TRP A 190 8.70 3.41 3.45
N GLU A 191 8.05 4.12 4.38
CA GLU A 191 7.29 5.33 4.10
C GLU A 191 8.13 6.61 4.29
N ARG A 192 9.41 6.50 4.65
CA ARG A 192 10.33 7.64 4.75
C ARG A 192 10.66 8.18 3.35
N THR A 193 10.91 9.48 3.27
CA THR A 193 11.32 10.20 2.05
C THR A 193 12.70 10.85 2.23
N ASP A 194 13.60 10.14 2.89
CA ASP A 194 14.94 10.59 3.28
C ASP A 194 15.99 10.52 2.14
N LYS A 195 15.65 9.92 0.99
CA LYS A 195 16.50 9.94 -0.22
C LYS A 195 16.17 11.11 -1.17
N VAL A 196 15.15 11.92 -0.87
CA VAL A 196 14.68 12.99 -1.77
C VAL A 196 15.79 13.96 -2.20
N GLN A 197 16.55 14.50 -1.25
CA GLN A 197 17.61 15.49 -1.58
C GLN A 197 18.72 14.87 -2.43
N PHE A 198 19.07 13.63 -2.13
CA PHE A 198 20.04 12.87 -2.90
C PHE A 198 19.56 12.65 -4.34
N ILE A 199 18.31 12.21 -4.51
CA ILE A 199 17.70 11.96 -5.83
C ILE A 199 17.64 13.23 -6.65
N LYS A 200 17.23 14.36 -6.06
CA LYS A 200 17.21 15.66 -6.74
C LYS A 200 18.58 16.03 -7.29
N LYS A 201 19.62 15.94 -6.45
CA LYS A 201 21.00 16.21 -6.86
C LYS A 201 21.46 15.29 -7.98
N TYR A 202 21.17 13.98 -7.90
CA TYR A 202 21.51 13.02 -8.94
C TYR A 202 20.81 13.32 -10.26
N ALA A 203 19.54 13.73 -10.18
CA ALA A 203 18.66 13.93 -11.32
C ALA A 203 18.73 15.36 -11.92
N GLY A 204 19.52 16.26 -11.34
CA GLY A 204 19.65 17.65 -11.78
C GLY A 204 18.41 18.52 -11.52
N LEU A 205 17.65 18.21 -10.47
CA LEU A 205 16.40 18.89 -10.06
C LEU A 205 16.58 19.75 -8.79
#